data_AF-A0AAW2WWH4-F1
#
_entry.id   AF-A0AAW2WWH4-F1
#
_cell.length_a   1.000
_cell.length_b   1.000
_cell.length_c   1.000
_cell.angle_alpha   90.00
_cell.angle_beta   90.00
_cell.angle_gamma   90.00
#
_symmetry.space_group_name_H-M   'P 1'
#
loop_
_entity.id
_entity.type
_entity.pdbx_description
1 polymer ?
#
loop_
_entity_poly.entity_id
_entity_poly.type
_entity_poly.pdbx_seq_one_letter_code
_entity_poly.pdbx_strand_id
1 'polypeptide(L)'
;MDKGSSSQITAHHLTGNETTNQSNSGSYNALYRMEFPLFNGEDARAWIRKCTRYFQMIPIPEDEKVPLASVHMERRAKLWYQGHVEKRGEPSWAELIVAILERFEDLDHERVVAEFNKLHQETTAHAYLQRFEELEAQMLIFNNNLGEEFFMMKFISGLK
;
A
#
# COMPACT_ATOMS: atom_id res chain seq x y z
N MET A 1 -16.36 -0.76 54.36
CA MET A 1 -16.44 0.47 53.54
C MET A 1 -15.03 0.99 53.42
N ASP A 2 -14.40 0.73 52.28
CA ASP A 2 -13.01 1.09 52.00
C ASP A 2 -13.02 2.31 51.06
N LYS A 3 -12.34 3.39 51.45
CA LYS A 3 -12.08 4.61 50.66
C LYS A 3 -10.63 4.96 50.98
N GLY A 4 -9.68 4.75 50.08
CA GLY A 4 -9.46 5.59 48.90
C GLY A 4 -8.32 6.57 49.20
N SER A 5 -7.07 6.12 49.01
CA SER A 5 -5.90 7.00 48.96
C SER A 5 -5.72 7.50 47.53
N SER A 6 -5.78 8.82 47.35
CA SER A 6 -5.37 9.49 46.12
C SER A 6 -4.27 10.49 46.47
N SER A 7 -3.05 10.14 46.11
CA SER A 7 -1.89 11.02 46.24
C SER A 7 -1.81 11.93 45.02
N GLN A 8 -1.91 13.23 45.27
CA GLN A 8 -1.61 14.28 44.31
C GLN A 8 -0.10 14.37 44.10
N ILE A 9 0.35 14.44 42.84
CA ILE A 9 1.70 14.91 42.51
C ILE A 9 1.60 16.00 41.43
N THR A 10 2.13 17.15 41.83
CA THR A 10 2.22 18.45 41.19
C THR A 10 2.95 18.41 39.84
N ALA A 11 2.35 19.00 38.79
CA ALA A 11 3.03 19.25 37.53
C ALA A 11 3.95 20.47 37.66
N HIS A 12 5.25 20.25 37.53
CA HIS A 12 6.24 21.31 37.47
C HIS A 12 6.20 22.01 36.11
N HIS A 13 5.97 23.32 36.16
CA HIS A 13 6.13 24.27 35.08
C HIS A 13 7.63 24.41 34.75
N LEU A 14 8.03 24.18 33.50
CA LEU A 14 9.32 24.61 32.97
C LEU A 14 9.08 25.42 31.70
N THR A 15 9.15 26.73 31.87
CA THR A 15 9.36 27.73 30.82
C THR A 15 10.84 27.71 30.43
N GLY A 16 11.11 27.43 29.17
CA GLY A 16 12.44 27.51 28.55
C GLY A 16 12.31 28.21 27.19
N ASN A 17 13.13 29.24 27.00
CA ASN A 17 13.02 30.32 26.03
C ASN A 17 13.05 29.93 24.54
N GLU A 18 12.43 30.82 23.76
CA GLU A 18 12.47 30.96 22.31
C GLU A 18 13.89 30.84 21.72
N THR A 19 14.02 30.02 20.68
CA THR A 19 14.94 30.31 19.58
C THR A 19 14.23 30.00 18.26
N THR A 20 14.12 31.05 17.46
CA THR A 20 13.61 31.07 16.10
C THR A 20 14.40 30.12 15.19
N ASN A 21 13.70 29.17 14.59
CA ASN A 21 14.04 28.67 13.24
C ASN A 21 12.73 28.37 12.49
N GLN A 22 12.21 29.43 11.87
CA GLN A 22 11.18 29.34 10.83
C GLN A 22 11.77 28.67 9.61
N SER A 23 11.49 27.38 9.41
CA SER A 23 11.38 26.74 8.08
C SER A 23 11.05 25.24 8.14
N ASN A 24 10.35 24.76 9.18
CA ASN A 24 9.97 23.34 9.22
C ASN A 24 8.61 23.03 9.88
N SER A 25 7.92 24.00 10.49
CA SER A 25 6.66 23.69 11.20
C SER A 25 5.54 23.24 10.26
N GLY A 26 5.52 23.65 8.99
CA GLY A 26 4.51 23.23 8.03
C GLY A 26 4.57 21.74 7.68
N SER A 27 5.77 21.18 7.58
CA SER A 27 5.97 19.75 7.24
C SER A 27 5.60 18.85 8.41
N TYR A 28 6.05 19.19 9.63
CA TYR A 28 5.66 18.46 10.84
C TYR A 28 4.15 18.56 11.11
N ASN A 29 3.53 19.74 10.97
CA ASN A 29 2.08 19.89 11.10
C ASN A 29 1.28 19.12 10.05
N ALA A 30 1.81 18.93 8.84
CA ALA A 30 1.18 18.10 7.82
C ALA A 30 1.25 16.61 8.17
N LEU A 31 2.38 16.13 8.72
CA LEU A 31 2.53 14.75 9.21
C LEU A 31 1.53 14.43 10.33
N TYR A 32 1.30 15.35 11.27
CA TYR A 32 0.32 15.18 12.35
C TYR A 32 -1.15 15.22 11.89
N ARG A 33 -1.44 15.60 10.64
CA ARG A 33 -2.80 15.64 10.07
C ARG A 33 -3.07 14.56 9.05
N MET A 34 -2.12 13.67 8.77
CA MET A 34 -2.36 12.59 7.82
C MET A 34 -3.25 11.53 8.45
N GLU A 35 -4.49 11.47 7.98
CA GLU A 35 -5.41 10.38 8.26
C GLU A 35 -5.03 9.16 7.43
N PHE A 36 -5.11 7.98 8.05
CA PHE A 36 -4.93 6.73 7.33
C PHE A 36 -6.12 6.53 6.37
N PRO A 37 -5.89 6.13 5.11
CA PRO A 37 -6.95 6.06 4.11
C PRO A 37 -7.97 4.95 4.40
N LEU A 38 -9.26 5.28 4.32
CA LEU A 38 -10.36 4.31 4.39
C LEU A 38 -10.50 3.49 3.10
N PHE A 39 -10.93 2.24 3.24
CA PHE A 39 -11.21 1.35 2.10
C PHE A 39 -12.58 0.72 2.18
N ASN A 40 -13.46 1.07 1.24
CA ASN A 40 -14.78 0.47 1.10
C ASN A 40 -14.84 -0.62 0.00
N GLY A 41 -13.70 -0.89 -0.67
CA GLY A 41 -13.58 -1.80 -1.82
C GLY A 41 -13.43 -1.11 -3.18
N GLU A 42 -13.59 0.22 -3.27
CA GLU A 42 -13.50 0.97 -4.53
C GLU A 42 -12.09 1.54 -4.74
N ASP A 43 -11.66 1.59 -6.00
CA ASP A 43 -10.35 2.12 -6.44
C ASP A 43 -9.19 1.60 -5.57
N ALA A 44 -9.05 0.27 -5.55
CA ALA A 44 -8.12 -0.41 -4.66
C ALA A 44 -6.68 -0.02 -4.97
N ARG A 45 -6.36 0.21 -6.26
CA ARG A 45 -5.06 0.73 -6.68
C ARG A 45 -4.77 2.10 -6.06
N ALA A 46 -5.72 3.04 -6.05
CA ALA A 46 -5.51 4.33 -5.39
C ALA A 46 -5.38 4.19 -3.88
N TRP A 47 -6.16 3.31 -3.26
CA TRP A 47 -6.04 3.06 -1.82
C TRP A 47 -4.66 2.50 -1.44
N ILE A 48 -4.16 1.49 -2.15
CA ILE A 48 -2.81 0.93 -1.95
C ILE A 48 -1.75 2.01 -2.09
N ARG A 49 -1.82 2.86 -3.13
CA ARG A 49 -0.87 3.98 -3.31
C ARG A 49 -0.87 4.94 -2.11
N LYS A 50 -2.05 5.27 -1.57
CA LYS A 50 -2.18 6.14 -0.38
C LYS A 50 -1.57 5.46 0.86
N CYS A 51 -1.85 4.18 1.09
CA CYS A 51 -1.26 3.41 2.20
C CYS A 51 0.27 3.36 2.10
N THR A 52 0.81 3.01 0.93
CA THR A 52 2.26 2.97 0.69
C THR A 52 2.91 4.33 0.95
N ARG A 53 2.28 5.42 0.51
CA ARG A 53 2.76 6.77 0.78
C ARG A 53 2.72 7.11 2.28
N TYR A 54 1.66 6.70 2.97
CA TYR A 54 1.53 6.86 4.42
C TYR A 54 2.68 6.16 5.15
N PHE A 55 2.95 4.89 4.84
CA PHE A 55 4.02 4.10 5.46
C PHE A 55 5.44 4.62 5.15
N GLN A 56 5.63 5.32 4.02
CA GLN A 56 6.90 5.98 3.71
C GLN A 56 7.12 7.24 4.55
N MET A 57 6.04 7.93 4.91
CA MET A 57 6.10 9.19 5.66
C MET A 57 6.08 8.96 7.17
N ILE A 58 5.41 7.90 7.62
CA ILE A 58 5.28 7.51 9.01
C ILE A 58 5.84 6.09 9.12
N PRO A 59 6.97 5.88 9.80
CA PRO A 59 7.59 4.56 9.90
C PRO A 59 6.70 3.64 10.73
N ILE A 60 5.97 2.77 10.04
CA ILE A 60 5.16 1.70 10.64
C ILE A 60 5.94 0.38 10.50
N PRO A 61 6.14 -0.39 11.59
CA PRO A 61 6.71 -1.73 11.51
C PRO A 61 5.97 -2.61 10.49
N GLU A 62 6.68 -3.49 9.77
CA GLU A 62 6.06 -4.31 8.71
C GLU A 62 4.89 -5.16 9.21
N ASP A 63 5.00 -5.70 10.42
CA ASP A 63 4.00 -6.50 11.12
C ASP A 63 2.78 -5.69 11.57
N GLU A 64 2.90 -4.37 11.71
CA GLU A 64 1.81 -3.47 12.11
C GLU A 64 1.04 -2.86 10.92
N LYS A 65 1.57 -2.98 9.69
CA LYS A 65 0.94 -2.40 8.50
C LYS A 65 -0.43 -3.01 8.20
N VAL A 66 -0.53 -4.34 8.25
CA VAL A 66 -1.77 -5.06 7.97
C VAL A 66 -2.81 -4.85 9.07
N PRO A 67 -2.47 -4.95 10.37
CA PRO A 67 -3.36 -4.54 11.46
C PRO A 67 -3.92 -3.13 11.26
N LEU A 68 -3.05 -2.15 11.00
CA LEU A 68 -3.46 -0.75 10.79
C LEU A 68 -4.36 -0.58 9.56
N ALA A 69 -4.05 -1.25 8.45
CA ALA A 69 -4.88 -1.19 7.25
C ALA A 69 -6.26 -1.83 7.46
N SER A 70 -6.31 -2.95 8.20
CA SER A 70 -7.52 -3.73 8.42
C SER A 70 -8.59 -2.95 9.20
N VAL A 71 -8.19 -2.15 10.20
CA VAL A 71 -9.12 -1.36 11.00
C VAL A 71 -9.74 -0.19 10.22
N HIS A 72 -9.11 0.21 9.11
CA HIS A 72 -9.61 1.24 8.18
C HIS A 72 -10.36 0.64 6.97
N MET A 73 -10.56 -0.67 6.95
CA MET A 73 -11.47 -1.31 6.00
C MET A 73 -12.91 -1.18 6.47
N GLU A 74 -13.81 -0.91 5.53
CA GLU A 74 -15.23 -0.72 5.77
C GLU A 74 -16.08 -1.51 4.78
N ARG A 75 -17.37 -1.66 5.11
CA ARG A 75 -18.39 -2.25 4.23
C ARG A 75 -17.93 -3.61 3.66
N ARG A 76 -17.99 -3.79 2.34
CA ARG A 76 -17.64 -5.05 1.67
C ARG A 76 -16.17 -5.42 1.83
N ALA A 77 -15.26 -4.45 1.96
CA ALA A 77 -13.85 -4.72 2.19
C ALA A 77 -13.62 -5.34 3.57
N LYS A 78 -14.24 -4.76 4.61
CA LYS A 78 -14.19 -5.31 5.97
C LYS A 78 -14.74 -6.73 6.05
N LEU A 79 -15.93 -6.97 5.47
CA LEU A 79 -16.56 -8.29 5.47
C LEU A 79 -15.71 -9.33 4.75
N TRP A 80 -15.09 -8.95 3.63
CA TRP A 80 -14.18 -9.83 2.90
C TRP A 80 -12.93 -10.16 3.74
N TYR A 81 -12.27 -9.16 4.32
CA TYR A 81 -11.06 -9.34 5.12
C TYR A 81 -11.30 -10.30 6.30
N GLN A 82 -12.33 -10.03 7.10
CA GLN A 82 -12.69 -10.87 8.26
C GLN A 82 -13.12 -12.29 7.85
N GLY A 83 -13.76 -12.43 6.68
CA GLY A 83 -14.27 -13.71 6.20
C GLY A 83 -13.22 -14.61 5.55
N HIS A 84 -12.23 -14.02 4.87
CA HIS A 84 -11.37 -14.75 3.93
C HIS A 84 -9.87 -14.61 4.19
N VAL A 85 -9.44 -13.48 4.78
CA VAL A 85 -8.04 -13.19 5.03
C VAL A 85 -7.69 -13.57 6.47
N GLU A 86 -8.33 -12.92 7.44
CA GLU A 86 -8.04 -13.08 8.88
C GLU A 86 -8.11 -14.54 9.35
N LYS A 87 -9.06 -15.33 8.81
CA LYS A 87 -9.21 -16.76 9.16
C LYS A 87 -8.07 -17.67 8.69
N ARG A 88 -7.26 -17.23 7.72
CA ARG A 88 -6.16 -18.01 7.15
C ARG A 88 -4.80 -17.67 7.77
N GLY A 89 -4.79 -16.75 8.75
CA GLY A 89 -3.59 -16.13 9.28
C GLY A 89 -3.41 -14.72 8.72
N GLU A 90 -2.69 -13.87 9.45
CA GLU A 90 -2.40 -12.51 9.00
C GLU A 90 -1.35 -12.54 7.88
N PRO A 91 -1.66 -12.01 6.69
CA PRO A 91 -0.69 -11.94 5.59
C PRO A 91 0.34 -10.84 5.85
N SER A 92 1.47 -10.91 5.15
CA SER A 92 2.34 -9.74 4.96
C SER A 92 1.62 -8.64 4.17
N TRP A 93 2.13 -7.41 4.25
CA TRP A 93 1.58 -6.30 3.46
C TRP A 93 1.59 -6.57 1.95
N ALA A 94 2.65 -7.22 1.44
CA ALA A 94 2.75 -7.60 0.03
C ALA A 94 1.68 -8.62 -0.37
N GLU A 95 1.46 -9.66 0.45
CA GLU A 95 0.42 -10.66 0.22
C GLU A 95 -0.99 -10.04 0.29
N LEU A 96 -1.22 -9.08 1.20
CA LEU A 96 -2.49 -8.37 1.29
C LEU A 96 -2.76 -7.53 0.02
N ILE A 97 -1.74 -6.86 -0.53
CA ILE A 97 -1.88 -6.11 -1.79
C ILE A 97 -2.36 -7.02 -2.92
N VAL A 98 -1.73 -8.20 -3.08
CA VAL A 98 -2.12 -9.17 -4.10
C VAL A 98 -3.57 -9.60 -3.92
N ALA A 99 -3.95 -10.01 -2.70
CA ALA A 99 -5.31 -10.45 -2.39
C ALA A 99 -6.37 -9.37 -2.63
N ILE A 100 -6.04 -8.09 -2.35
CA ILE A 100 -6.92 -6.95 -2.61
C ILE A 100 -7.10 -6.73 -4.11
N LEU A 101 -6.02 -6.78 -4.90
CA LEU A 101 -6.08 -6.55 -6.34
C LEU A 101 -6.85 -7.68 -7.06
N GLU A 102 -6.64 -8.93 -6.67
CA GLU A 102 -7.43 -10.06 -7.14
C GLU A 102 -8.91 -9.87 -6.83
N ARG A 103 -9.24 -9.42 -5.61
CA ARG A 103 -10.64 -9.30 -5.16
C ARG A 103 -11.38 -8.10 -5.74
N PHE A 104 -10.71 -6.96 -5.86
CA PHE A 104 -11.35 -5.66 -6.10
C PHE A 104 -11.02 -5.05 -7.47
N GLU A 105 -10.00 -5.54 -8.18
CA GLU A 105 -9.56 -5.05 -9.49
C GLU A 105 -9.60 -6.13 -10.58
N ASP A 106 -10.16 -7.31 -10.29
CA ASP A 106 -10.19 -8.47 -11.20
C ASP A 106 -8.79 -8.81 -11.74
N LEU A 107 -7.74 -8.60 -10.94
CA LEU A 107 -6.37 -8.86 -11.34
C LEU A 107 -6.06 -10.36 -11.19
N ASP A 108 -6.13 -11.12 -12.28
CA ASP A 108 -5.85 -12.55 -12.30
C ASP A 108 -4.42 -12.85 -12.75
N HIS A 109 -3.64 -13.55 -11.91
CA HIS A 109 -2.24 -13.84 -12.18
C HIS A 109 -2.03 -14.68 -13.46
N GLU A 110 -2.81 -15.74 -13.65
CA GLU A 110 -2.68 -16.63 -14.81
C GLU A 110 -2.98 -15.89 -16.11
N ARG A 111 -4.02 -15.05 -16.10
CA ARG A 111 -4.40 -14.20 -17.23
C ARG A 111 -3.28 -13.21 -17.57
N VAL A 112 -2.71 -12.53 -16.58
CA VAL A 112 -1.60 -11.58 -16.78
C VAL A 112 -0.39 -12.29 -17.38
N VAL A 113 0.02 -13.43 -16.83
CA VAL A 113 1.16 -14.22 -17.33
C VAL A 113 0.91 -14.70 -18.76
N ALA A 114 -0.30 -15.20 -19.05
CA ALA A 114 -0.65 -15.68 -20.37
C ALA A 114 -0.65 -14.55 -21.41
N GLU A 115 -1.14 -13.37 -21.04
CA GLU A 115 -1.17 -12.21 -21.92
C GLU A 115 0.24 -11.66 -22.17
N PHE A 116 1.04 -11.49 -21.11
CA PHE A 116 2.41 -11.01 -21.21
C PHE A 116 3.27 -11.90 -22.12
N ASN A 117 3.14 -13.22 -22.01
CA ASN A 117 3.90 -14.16 -22.84
C ASN A 117 3.48 -14.18 -24.32
N LYS A 118 2.26 -13.74 -24.64
CA LYS A 118 1.75 -13.67 -26.02
C LYS A 118 1.89 -12.27 -26.63
N LEU A 119 2.30 -11.28 -25.84
CA LEU A 119 2.39 -9.90 -26.25
C LEU A 119 3.46 -9.72 -27.33
N HIS A 120 3.05 -9.16 -28.47
CA HIS A 120 3.92 -8.78 -29.58
C HIS A 120 3.36 -7.52 -30.25
N GLN A 121 4.21 -6.78 -30.96
CA GLN A 121 3.84 -5.53 -31.60
C GLN A 121 2.88 -5.81 -32.76
N GLU A 122 1.59 -5.51 -32.60
CA GLU A 122 0.63 -5.67 -33.69
C GLU A 122 0.57 -4.44 -34.60
N THR A 123 0.54 -3.25 -34.00
CA THR A 123 0.34 -1.96 -34.68
C THR A 123 1.57 -1.06 -34.56
N THR A 124 1.53 -0.02 -33.71
CA THR A 124 2.63 0.91 -33.50
C THR A 124 3.52 0.45 -32.35
N ALA A 125 4.80 0.80 -32.42
CA ALA A 125 5.73 0.56 -31.31
C ALA A 125 5.26 1.24 -30.01
N HIS A 126 4.60 2.40 -30.10
CA HIS A 126 4.06 3.11 -28.94
C HIS A 126 2.90 2.35 -28.27
N ALA A 127 1.94 1.84 -29.04
CA ALA A 127 0.84 1.05 -28.48
C ALA A 127 1.35 -0.26 -27.85
N TYR A 128 2.34 -0.89 -28.47
CA TYR A 128 3.02 -2.06 -27.91
C TYR A 128 3.72 -1.73 -26.59
N LEU A 129 4.52 -0.65 -26.56
CA LEU A 129 5.21 -0.20 -25.34
C LEU A 129 4.23 0.06 -24.20
N GLN A 130 3.14 0.80 -24.46
CA GLN A 130 2.15 1.07 -23.43
C GLN A 130 1.57 -0.23 -22.86
N ARG A 131 1.20 -1.20 -23.71
CA ARG A 131 0.66 -2.47 -23.22
C ARG A 131 1.71 -3.31 -22.50
N PHE A 132 2.96 -3.26 -22.94
CA PHE A 132 4.08 -3.92 -22.30
C PHE A 132 4.29 -3.40 -20.88
N GLU A 133 4.40 -2.08 -20.71
CA GLU A 133 4.57 -1.41 -19.41
C GLU A 133 3.40 -1.75 -18.45
N GLU A 134 2.16 -1.78 -18.95
CA GLU A 134 0.99 -2.16 -18.16
C GLU A 134 1.07 -3.61 -17.65
N LEU A 135 1.50 -4.55 -18.48
CA LEU A 135 1.61 -5.96 -18.10
C LEU A 135 2.87 -6.22 -17.26
N GLU A 136 3.98 -5.54 -17.52
CA GLU A 136 5.18 -5.56 -16.68
C GLU A 136 4.86 -5.10 -15.26
N ALA A 137 4.17 -3.96 -15.10
CA ALA A 137 3.75 -3.47 -13.81
C ALA A 137 2.86 -4.49 -13.07
N GLN A 138 1.99 -5.22 -13.78
CA GLN A 138 1.16 -6.28 -13.20
C GLN A 138 1.98 -7.53 -12.84
N MET A 139 2.95 -7.94 -13.66
CA MET A 139 3.84 -9.06 -13.38
C MET A 139 4.66 -8.81 -12.10
N LEU A 140 5.14 -7.58 -11.90
CA LEU A 140 5.92 -7.19 -10.73
C LEU A 140 5.10 -7.17 -9.42
N ILE A 141 3.77 -7.04 -9.51
CA ILE A 141 2.88 -7.17 -8.34
C ILE A 141 2.90 -8.62 -7.81
N PHE A 142 2.91 -9.61 -8.70
CA PHE A 142 2.92 -11.03 -8.34
C PHE A 142 4.33 -11.57 -8.09
N ASN A 143 5.33 -11.04 -8.80
CA ASN A 143 6.71 -11.47 -8.68
C ASN A 143 7.67 -10.29 -8.84
N ASN A 144 8.03 -9.67 -7.72
CA ASN A 144 8.96 -8.55 -7.67
C ASN A 144 10.43 -8.92 -7.91
N ASN A 145 10.75 -10.22 -8.03
CA ASN A 145 12.11 -10.70 -8.27
C ASN A 145 12.46 -10.81 -9.77
N LEU A 146 11.50 -10.49 -10.66
CA LEU A 146 11.78 -10.42 -12.09
C LEU A 146 12.66 -9.19 -12.38
N GLY A 147 13.85 -9.43 -12.93
CA GLY A 147 14.82 -8.39 -13.22
C GLY A 147 14.56 -7.68 -14.55
N GLU A 148 15.13 -6.49 -14.70
CA GLU A 148 15.07 -5.66 -15.91
C GLU A 148 15.52 -6.42 -17.17
N GLU A 149 16.55 -7.27 -17.05
CA GLU A 149 17.05 -8.07 -18.18
C GLU A 149 15.98 -9.01 -18.75
N PHE A 150 15.14 -9.61 -17.89
CA PHE A 150 14.05 -10.47 -18.32
C PHE A 150 13.02 -9.68 -19.14
N PHE A 151 12.62 -8.50 -18.65
CA PHE A 151 11.65 -7.64 -19.33
C PHE A 151 12.24 -7.09 -20.63
N MET A 152 13.49 -6.64 -20.64
CA MET A 152 14.16 -6.17 -21.85
C MET A 152 14.22 -7.25 -22.93
N MET A 153 14.62 -8.48 -22.57
CA MET A 153 14.65 -9.59 -23.53
C MET A 153 13.26 -9.91 -24.09
N LYS A 154 12.23 -9.89 -23.24
CA LYS A 154 10.84 -10.10 -23.65
C LYS A 154 10.34 -8.98 -24.56
N PHE A 155 10.63 -7.73 -24.22
CA PHE A 155 10.29 -6.55 -25.01
C PHE A 155 10.89 -6.64 -26.42
N ILE A 156 12.20 -6.88 -26.51
CA ILE A 156 12.90 -7.00 -27.79
C ILE A 156 12.32 -8.16 -28.62
N SER A 157 12.02 -9.30 -27.98
CA SER A 157 11.47 -10.47 -28.68
C SER A 157 10.07 -10.26 -29.28
N GLY A 158 9.31 -9.27 -28.77
CA GLY A 158 7.97 -8.96 -29.25
C GLY A 158 7.91 -7.84 -30.28
N LEU A 159 9.00 -7.14 -30.58
CA LEU A 159 9.02 -6.06 -31.58
C LEU A 159 8.93 -6.62 -33.02
N LYS A 160 8.38 -5.80 -33.94
CA LYS A 160 8.33 -6.08 -35.39
C LYS A 160 9.45 -5.39 -36.15
#